data_AF-A0A2L2YZ04-F1
#
_entry.id   AF-A0A2L2YZ04-F1
#
_cell.length_a   1.000
_cell.length_b   1.000
_cell.length_c   1.000
_cell.angle_alpha   90.00
_cell.angle_beta   90.00
_cell.angle_gamma   90.00
#
_symmetry.space_group_name_H-M   'P 1'
#
loop_
_entity.id
_entity.type
_entity.pdbx_description
1 polymer ?
#
loop_
_entity_poly.entity_id
_entity_poly.type
_entity_poly.pdbx_seq_one_letter_code
_entity_poly.pdbx_strand_id
1 'polypeptide(L)' 'LSKQFASKYLHRLVKVLKALKQVVAGLNFCLDVVVGLSTFQKSEMSHEEAGDCELHDTVSSYKKCTVIVYRD' A
#
# COMPACT_ATOMS: atom_id res chain seq x y z
N LEU A 1 3.28 -2.04 3.54
CA LEU A 1 1.97 -1.40 3.88
C LEU A 1 0.94 -2.39 4.40
N SER A 2 0.62 -3.47 3.69
CA SER A 2 -0.44 -4.43 4.07
C SER A 2 -0.35 -4.98 5.51
N LYS A 3 0.86 -5.16 6.05
CA LYS A 3 1.10 -5.58 7.45
C LYS A 3 0.52 -4.62 8.50
N GLN A 4 0.37 -3.33 8.18
CA GLN A 4 -0.17 -2.33 9.12
C GLN A 4 -1.69 -2.38 9.24
N PHE A 5 -2.40 -3.02 8.31
CA PHE A 5 -3.85 -3.16 8.39
C PHE A 5 -4.21 -4.40 9.21
N ALA A 6 -5.19 -4.31 10.10
CA ALA A 6 -5.66 -5.45 10.90
C ALA A 6 -6.45 -6.50 10.08
N SER A 7 -6.77 -6.22 8.81
CA SER A 7 -7.53 -7.15 7.95
C SER A 7 -6.78 -8.46 7.73
N LYS A 8 -7.55 -9.55 7.59
CA LYS A 8 -7.04 -10.86 7.13
C LYS A 8 -6.62 -10.83 5.67
N TYR A 9 -7.16 -9.90 4.88
CA TYR A 9 -6.87 -9.74 3.47
C TYR A 9 -5.72 -8.76 3.22
N LEU A 10 -5.02 -8.97 2.11
CA LEU A 10 -3.95 -8.09 1.66
C LEU A 10 -4.53 -6.74 1.21
N HIS A 11 -3.71 -5.70 1.34
CA HIS A 11 -3.99 -4.40 0.76
C HIS A 11 -2.93 -4.12 -0.30
N ARG A 12 -3.39 -3.81 -1.51
CA ARG A 12 -2.53 -3.56 -2.66
C ARG A 12 -2.54 -2.07 -3.00
N LEU A 13 -1.41 -1.56 -3.47
CA LEU A 13 -1.32 -0.20 -4.00
C LEU A 13 -2.12 -0.10 -5.30
N VAL A 14 -3.06 0.84 -5.34
CA VAL A 14 -3.91 1.12 -6.51
C VAL A 14 -3.38 2.33 -7.27
N LYS A 15 -3.08 3.41 -6.55
CA LYS A 15 -2.66 4.66 -7.16
C LYS A 15 -1.77 5.47 -6.24
N VAL A 16 -0.76 6.12 -6.81
CA VAL A 16 -0.01 7.19 -6.14
C VAL A 16 -0.67 8.51 -6.54
N LEU A 17 -1.14 9.28 -5.56
CA LEU A 17 -1.77 10.58 -5.77
C LEU A 17 -0.76 11.71 -5.75
N LYS A 18 0.22 11.62 -4.85
CA LYS A 18 1.27 12.62 -4.66
C LYS A 18 2.54 11.94 -4.22
N ALA A 19 3.67 12.43 -4.71
CA ALA A 19 4.99 12.03 -4.25
C ALA A 19 5.85 13.26 -4.06
N LEU A 20 6.43 13.41 -2.87
CA LEU A 20 7.36 14.48 -2.53
C LEU A 20 8.67 13.87 -2.06
N LYS A 21 9.78 14.47 -2.48
CA LYS A 21 11.13 14.10 -2.05
C LYS A 21 11.65 15.17 -1.10
N GLN A 22 12.24 14.74 0.01
CA GLN A 22 12.88 15.59 1.00
C GLN A 22 14.28 15.06 1.29
N VAL A 23 15.30 15.93 1.16
CA VAL A 23 16.68 15.59 1.50
C VAL A 23 16.87 15.74 3.01
N VAL A 24 17.44 14.72 3.63
CA VAL A 24 17.83 14.66 5.06
C VAL A 24 19.24 14.05 5.14
N ALA A 25 19.61 13.34 6.22
CA ALA A 25 20.80 12.48 6.24
C ALA A 25 20.61 11.20 5.38
N GLY A 26 20.07 11.36 4.17
CA GLY A 26 19.43 10.35 3.33
C GLY A 26 18.29 11.00 2.53
N LEU A 27 17.31 10.22 2.10
CA LEU A 27 16.13 10.69 1.37
C LEU A 27 14.83 10.21 2.03
N ASN A 28 13.92 11.15 2.31
CA ASN A 28 12.54 10.86 2.63
C ASN A 28 11.66 11.01 1.39
N PHE A 29 10.81 10.03 1.14
CA PHE A 29 9.74 10.07 0.15
C PHE A 29 8.39 10.10 0.87
N CYS A 30 7.73 11.25 0.85
CA CYS A 30 6.37 11.40 1.37
C CYS A 30 5.38 11.14 0.25
N LEU A 31 4.60 10.07 0.37
CA LEU A 31 3.67 9.59 -0.65
C LEU A 31 2.24 9.63 -0.12
N ASP A 32 1.35 10.26 -0.88
CA ASP A 32 -0.09 10.05 -0.71
C ASP A 32 -0.52 8.96 -1.69
N VAL A 33 -1.04 7.87 -1.18
CA VAL A 33 -1.40 6.67 -1.95
C VAL A 33 -2.83 6.23 -1.67
N VAL A 34 -3.43 5.55 -2.64
CA VAL A 34 -4.67 4.80 -2.48
C VAL A 34 -4.32 3.32 -2.48
N VAL A 35 -4.77 2.62 -1.45
CA VAL A 35 -4.70 1.15 -1.37
C VAL A 35 -6.09 0.57 -1.45
N GLY A 36 -6.21 -0.61 -2.06
CA GLY A 36 -7.45 -1.38 -2.17
C GLY A 36 -7.31 -2.70 -1.43
N LEU A 37 -8.37 -3.15 -0.77
CA LEU A 37 -8.47 -4.49 -0.20
C LEU A 37 -8.52 -5.50 -1.34
N SER A 38 -7.60 -6.46 -1.35
CA SER A 38 -7.66 -7.56 -2.30
C SER A 38 -8.52 -8.71 -1.78
N THR A 39 -8.86 -9.64 -2.66
CA THR A 39 -9.57 -10.88 -2.32
C THR A 39 -8.66 -11.94 -1.66
N PHE A 40 -7.35 -11.72 -1.66
CA PHE A 40 -6.34 -12.67 -1.19
C PHE A 40 -6.06 -12.53 0.31
N GLN A 41 -5.92 -13.65 1.00
CA GLN A 41 -5.56 -13.64 2.42
C GLN A 41 -4.06 -13.48 2.60
N LYS A 42 -3.67 -12.85 3.71
CA LYS A 42 -2.26 -12.68 4.10
C LYS A 42 -1.52 -14.00 4.34
N SER A 43 -2.25 -15.08 4.61
CA SER A 43 -1.70 -16.43 4.82
C SER A 43 -1.38 -17.16 3.52
N GLU A 44 -1.93 -16.72 2.40
CA GLU A 44 -1.89 -17.46 1.13
C GLU A 44 -0.75 -17.01 0.22
N MET A 45 -0.16 -15.83 0.45
CA MET A 45 0.84 -15.28 -0.47
C MET A 45 1.87 -14.37 0.21
N SER A 46 3.11 -14.46 -0.25
CA SER A 46 4.17 -13.52 0.12
C SER A 46 3.96 -12.17 -0.60
N HIS A 47 4.47 -11.07 -0.04
CA HIS A 47 4.28 -9.71 -0.60
C HIS A 47 4.78 -9.55 -2.05
N GLU A 48 5.60 -10.49 -2.53
CA GLU A 48 6.39 -10.38 -3.75
C GLU A 48 5.61 -10.86 -4.98
N GLU A 49 4.49 -11.56 -4.77
CA GLU A 49 3.68 -12.16 -5.84
C GLU A 49 2.29 -11.49 -5.99
N ALA A 50 1.99 -10.48 -5.16
CA ALA A 50 0.71 -9.77 -5.12
C ALA A 50 0.45 -8.81 -6.31
N GLY A 51 1.22 -8.96 -7.40
CA GLY A 51 1.12 -8.16 -8.62
C GLY A 51 -0.14 -8.44 -9.43
N ASP A 52 -0.82 -9.58 -9.22
CA ASP A 52 -2.03 -9.97 -9.95
C ASP A 52 -3.19 -10.35 -9.03
N CYS A 53 -3.30 -9.65 -7.89
CA CYS A 53 -4.44 -9.83 -7.00
C CYS A 53 -5.61 -8.94 -7.43
N GLU A 54 -6.79 -9.55 -7.62
CA GLU A 54 -8.06 -8.85 -7.79
C GLU A 54 -8.43 -8.04 -6.53
N LEU A 55 -9.05 -6.88 -6.74
CA LEU A 55 -9.50 -5.99 -5.69
C LEU A 55 -10.99 -6.21 -5.41
N HIS A 56 -11.40 -6.07 -4.15
CA HIS A 56 -12.82 -6.00 -3.82
C HIS A 56 -13.46 -4.75 -4.43
N ASP A 57 -14.50 -4.92 -5.25
CA ASP A 57 -15.17 -3.82 -5.96
C ASP A 57 -16.26 -3.12 -5.12
N THR A 58 -15.94 -2.84 -3.85
CA THR A 58 -16.81 -2.07 -2.95
C THR A 58 -16.11 -0.78 -2.57
N VAL A 59 -16.83 0.35 -2.48
CA VAL A 59 -16.22 1.65 -2.15
C VAL A 59 -15.47 1.62 -0.81
N SER A 60 -15.94 0.82 0.16
CA SER A 60 -15.30 0.63 1.46
C SER A 60 -13.97 -0.14 1.43
N SER A 61 -13.63 -0.77 0.29
CA SER A 61 -12.38 -1.52 0.13
C SER A 61 -11.17 -0.60 -0.10
N TYR A 62 -11.40 0.66 -0.47
CA TYR A 62 -10.35 1.62 -0.80
C TYR A 62 -10.04 2.54 0.38
N LYS A 63 -8.75 2.79 0.61
CA LYS A 63 -8.27 3.72 1.64
C LYS A 63 -7.19 4.63 1.09
N LYS A 64 -7.30 5.92 1.41
CA LYS A 64 -6.23 6.89 1.19
C LYS A 64 -5.27 6.86 2.39
N CYS A 65 -3.97 6.76 2.13
CA CYS A 65 -2.94 6.72 3.14
C CYS A 65 -1.82 7.70 2.79
N THR A 66 -1.26 8.35 3.80
CA THR A 66 -0.01 9.11 3.68
C THR A 66 1.10 8.27 4.30
N VAL A 67 2.17 8.04 3.55
CA VAL A 67 3.28 7.18 3.97
C VAL A 67 4.59 7.89 3.74
N ILE A 68 5.54 7.70 4.66
CA ILE A 68 6.89 8.23 4.55
C ILE A 68 7.82 7.02 4.39
N VAL A 69 8.56 7.01 3.30
CA VAL A 69 9.56 5.97 3.00
C VAL A 69 10.94 6.60 3.05
N TYR A 70 11.77 6.09 3.96
CA TYR A 70 13.16 6.52 4.09
C TYR A 70 14.09 5.64 3.26
N ARG A 71 15.10 6.25 2.64
CA ARG A 71 16.17 5.57 1.89
C ARG A 71 17.49 6.30 2.15
N ASP A 72 18.46 5.61 2.74
CA ASP A 72 19.86 6.06 2.82
C ASP A 72 20.54 6.06 1.44
#